data_AF-A0A2R6P8T3-F1
#
_entry.id   AF-A0A2R6P8T3-F1
#
_cell.length_a   1.000
_cell.length_b   1.000
_cell.length_c   1.000
_cell.angle_alpha   90.00
_cell.angle_beta   90.00
_cell.angle_gamma   90.00
#
_symmetry.space_group_name_H-M   'P 1'
#
loop_
_entity.id
_entity.type
_entity.pdbx_description
1 polymer ?
#
loop_
_entity_poly.entity_id
_entity_poly.type
_entity_poly.pdbx_seq_one_letter_code
_entity_poly.pdbx_strand_id
1 'polypeptide(L)'
;MSAALCAWKSGQGSVADSRGDPAWSNALTYVAIAFMSASMGLQGIMGKRVNTQFATTIVLTTVWCELMADPKLFQLKRRIISRDHKVIGIVALFIGGFAGRAILDKIGAAGALGVGTGIRFLISLWWLFVPGKAAKK
;
A
#
# COMPACT_ATOMS: atom_id res chain seq x y z
N MET A 1 11.81 5.00 -2.02
CA MET A 1 13.01 5.58 -2.67
C MET A 1 14.05 4.52 -2.99
N SER A 2 14.66 3.84 -2.01
CA SER A 2 15.75 2.87 -2.27
C SER A 2 15.36 1.74 -3.24
N ALA A 3 14.17 1.16 -3.10
CA ALA A 3 13.66 0.16 -4.03
C ALA A 3 13.56 0.67 -5.49
N ALA A 4 13.09 1.91 -5.68
CA ALA A 4 12.96 2.52 -7.01
C ALA A 4 14.34 2.75 -7.66
N LEU A 5 15.33 3.19 -6.87
CA LEU A 5 16.71 3.36 -7.33
C LEU A 5 17.37 2.04 -7.71
N CYS A 6 17.19 1.00 -6.88
CA CYS A 6 17.69 -0.34 -7.17
C CYS A 6 17.04 -0.93 -8.43
N ALA A 7 15.72 -0.78 -8.60
CA ALA A 7 15.01 -1.21 -9.80
C ALA A 7 15.43 -0.43 -11.06
N TRP A 8 15.71 0.87 -10.93
CA TRP A 8 16.21 1.68 -12.04
C TRP A 8 17.63 1.29 -12.44
N LYS A 9 18.53 1.13 -11.45
CA LYS A 9 19.92 0.75 -11.69
C LYS A 9 20.11 -0.69 -12.13
N SER A 10 19.13 -1.58 -11.88
CA SER A 10 19.23 -2.97 -12.29
C SER A 10 19.05 -3.16 -13.80
N GLY A 11 18.45 -2.20 -14.51
CA GLY A 11 18.22 -2.25 -15.96
C GLY A 11 17.30 -3.41 -16.41
N GLN A 12 16.61 -4.06 -15.47
CA GLN A 12 15.75 -5.22 -15.73
C GLN A 12 14.33 -4.79 -16.14
N GLY A 13 13.67 -5.63 -16.94
CA GLY A 13 12.26 -5.48 -17.29
C GLY A 13 11.35 -5.50 -16.06
N SER A 14 10.15 -4.92 -16.18
CA SER A 14 9.20 -4.79 -15.06
C SER A 14 8.35 -6.05 -14.86
N VAL A 15 7.98 -6.70 -15.96
CA VAL A 15 7.23 -7.97 -16.01
C VAL A 15 7.92 -8.86 -17.04
N ALA A 16 7.99 -10.17 -16.77
CA ALA A 16 8.50 -11.13 -17.74
C ALA A 16 7.52 -11.26 -18.91
N ASP A 17 8.01 -11.07 -20.14
CA ASP A 17 7.20 -11.17 -21.36
C ASP A 17 6.97 -12.63 -21.77
N SER A 18 7.93 -13.50 -21.45
CA SER A 18 7.88 -14.94 -21.71
C SER A 18 8.35 -15.72 -20.50
N ARG A 19 7.79 -16.92 -20.29
CA ARG A 19 8.23 -17.84 -19.22
C ARG A 19 9.70 -18.24 -19.34
N GLY A 20 10.27 -18.17 -20.55
CA GLY A 20 11.69 -18.49 -20.81
C GLY A 20 12.68 -17.36 -20.51
N ASP A 21 12.19 -16.13 -20.29
CA ASP A 21 13.03 -14.96 -19.99
C ASP A 21 12.53 -14.27 -18.71
N PRO A 22 13.00 -14.72 -17.52
CA PRO A 22 12.52 -14.22 -16.26
C PRO A 22 13.04 -12.79 -16.01
N ALA A 23 12.12 -11.86 -15.89
CA ALA A 23 12.42 -10.56 -15.31
C ALA A 23 12.91 -10.74 -13.86
N TRP A 24 13.85 -9.88 -13.42
CA TRP A 24 14.32 -9.76 -12.04
C TRP A 24 15.37 -10.83 -11.65
N SER A 25 16.33 -11.07 -12.53
CA SER A 25 17.36 -12.11 -12.37
C SER A 25 18.63 -11.68 -11.63
N ASN A 26 18.89 -10.37 -11.52
CA ASN A 26 20.14 -9.85 -10.95
C ASN A 26 20.03 -9.47 -9.46
N ALA A 27 21.19 -9.46 -8.78
CA ALA A 27 21.28 -9.14 -7.35
C ALA A 27 20.64 -7.79 -6.98
N LEU A 28 20.80 -6.76 -7.82
CA LEU A 28 20.20 -5.44 -7.58
C LEU A 28 18.67 -5.49 -7.55
N THR A 29 18.04 -6.33 -8.36
CA THR A 29 16.58 -6.44 -8.34
C THR A 29 16.09 -7.18 -7.09
N TYR A 30 16.83 -8.18 -6.59
CA TYR A 30 16.55 -8.77 -5.29
C TYR A 30 16.71 -7.77 -4.13
N VAL A 31 17.71 -6.88 -4.19
CA VAL A 31 17.83 -5.77 -3.23
C VAL A 31 16.63 -4.83 -3.33
N ALA A 32 16.11 -4.56 -4.54
CA ALA A 32 14.88 -3.80 -4.71
C ALA A 32 13.69 -4.48 -4.00
N ILE A 33 13.52 -5.80 -4.17
CA ILE A 33 12.50 -6.59 -3.46
C ILE A 33 12.67 -6.46 -1.94
N ALA A 34 13.90 -6.58 -1.43
CA ALA A 34 14.18 -6.46 0.00
C ALA A 34 13.73 -5.10 0.55
N PHE A 35 14.04 -4.00 -0.15
CA PHE A 35 13.59 -2.67 0.24
C PHE A 35 12.06 -2.48 0.12
N MET A 36 11.42 -3.07 -0.89
CA MET A 36 9.95 -3.07 -0.99
C MET A 36 9.32 -3.79 0.19
N SER A 37 9.83 -4.98 0.52
CA SER A 37 9.35 -5.79 1.65
C SER A 37 9.53 -5.07 2.99
N ALA A 38 10.72 -4.52 3.24
CA ALA A 38 11.00 -3.73 4.44
C ALA A 38 10.04 -2.53 4.56
N SER A 39 9.78 -1.84 3.45
CA SER A 39 8.84 -0.71 3.43
C SER A 39 7.41 -1.14 3.79
N MET A 40 6.94 -2.29 3.33
CA MET A 40 5.61 -2.81 3.70
C MET A 40 5.55 -3.14 5.19
N GLY A 41 6.58 -3.81 5.74
CA GLY A 41 6.65 -4.14 7.17
C GLY A 41 6.58 -2.90 8.07
N LEU A 42 7.33 -1.84 7.72
CA LEU A 42 7.31 -0.57 8.44
C LEU A 42 5.93 0.10 8.41
N GLN A 43 5.25 0.08 7.25
CA GLN A 43 3.88 0.59 7.13
C GLN A 43 2.92 -0.17 8.05
N GLY A 44 3.10 -1.48 8.19
CA GLY A 44 2.28 -2.32 9.07
C GLY A 44 2.41 -1.96 10.55
N ILE A 45 3.64 -1.76 11.03
CA ILE A 45 3.89 -1.36 12.42
C ILE A 45 3.33 0.05 12.67
N MET A 46 3.52 0.98 11.73
CA MET A 46 3.00 2.34 11.86
C MET A 46 1.47 2.34 11.93
N GLY A 47 0.79 1.59 11.06
CA GLY A 47 -0.68 1.50 11.09
C GLY A 47 -1.23 1.01 12.44
N LYS A 48 -0.53 0.06 13.08
CA LYS A 48 -0.87 -0.36 14.45
C LYS A 48 -0.70 0.75 15.49
N ARG A 49 0.35 1.59 15.35
CA ARG A 49 0.62 2.70 16.29
C ARG A 49 -0.40 3.83 16.20
N VAL A 50 -0.90 4.15 15.01
CA VAL A 50 -1.92 5.21 14.84
C VAL A 50 -3.28 4.78 15.43
N ASN A 51 -3.47 3.48 15.70
CA ASN A 51 -4.64 2.90 16.36
C ASN A 51 -5.97 3.42 15.77
N THR A 52 -6.03 3.46 14.44
CA THR A 52 -7.24 3.82 13.71
C THR A 52 -8.00 2.57 13.29
N GLN A 53 -9.30 2.72 13.02
CA GLN A 53 -10.13 1.64 12.48
C GLN A 53 -9.76 1.24 11.04
N PHE A 54 -8.83 1.95 10.41
CA PHE A 54 -8.22 1.52 9.16
C PHE A 54 -7.18 0.45 9.49
N ALA A 55 -7.59 -0.81 9.34
CA ALA A 55 -6.68 -1.93 9.34
C ALA A 55 -5.53 -1.68 8.34
N THR A 56 -4.35 -2.22 8.66
CA THR A 56 -3.20 -2.12 7.78
C THR A 56 -3.54 -2.79 6.45
N THR A 57 -3.30 -2.11 5.33
CA THR A 57 -3.55 -2.61 3.96
C THR A 57 -2.78 -3.90 3.62
N ILE A 58 -1.97 -4.40 4.54
CA ILE A 58 -1.13 -5.59 4.41
C ILE A 58 -1.97 -6.87 4.58
N VAL A 59 -2.97 -6.84 5.46
CA VAL A 59 -3.77 -8.04 5.76
C VAL A 59 -5.22 -7.81 5.32
N LEU A 60 -5.41 -7.59 4.02
CA LEU A 60 -6.75 -7.38 3.45
C LEU A 60 -7.72 -8.51 3.81
N THR A 61 -7.22 -9.75 3.85
CA THR A 61 -8.00 -10.93 4.21
C THR A 61 -8.61 -10.83 5.60
N THR A 62 -7.89 -10.31 6.60
CA THR A 62 -8.48 -10.12 7.94
C THR A 62 -9.56 -9.05 7.92
N VAL A 63 -9.35 -7.95 7.19
CA VAL A 63 -10.39 -6.89 7.03
C VAL A 63 -11.65 -7.44 6.38
N TRP A 64 -11.49 -8.31 5.39
CA TRP A 64 -12.61 -8.98 4.73
C TRP A 64 -13.35 -9.89 5.70
N CYS A 65 -12.65 -10.75 6.43
CA CYS A 65 -13.27 -11.61 7.44
C CYS A 65 -13.96 -10.81 8.54
N GLU A 66 -13.34 -9.73 9.02
CA GLU A 66 -13.93 -8.81 10.01
C GLU A 66 -15.13 -8.03 9.49
N LEU A 67 -15.25 -7.83 8.18
CA LEU A 67 -16.41 -7.24 7.55
C LEU A 67 -17.53 -8.27 7.43
N MET A 68 -17.22 -9.49 6.99
CA MET A 68 -18.19 -10.58 6.84
C MET A 68 -18.75 -11.05 8.20
N ALA A 69 -17.95 -10.98 9.26
CA ALA A 69 -18.38 -11.30 10.61
C ALA A 69 -19.16 -10.17 11.31
N ASP A 70 -19.32 -9.00 10.69
CA ASP A 70 -20.04 -7.88 11.30
C ASP A 70 -21.55 -8.17 11.32
N PRO A 71 -22.19 -8.29 12.50
CA PRO A 71 -23.62 -8.62 12.59
C PRO A 71 -24.52 -7.52 12.01
N LYS A 72 -23.98 -6.32 11.74
CA LYS A 72 -24.71 -5.20 11.13
C LYS A 72 -24.39 -5.00 9.65
N LEU A 73 -23.73 -5.96 9.00
CA LEU A 73 -23.30 -5.87 7.60
C LEU A 73 -24.44 -5.48 6.64
N PHE A 74 -25.63 -6.04 6.83
CA PHE A 74 -26.80 -5.80 5.96
C PHE A 74 -27.65 -4.59 6.36
N GLN A 75 -27.27 -3.84 7.40
CA GLN A 75 -27.99 -2.62 7.83
C GLN A 75 -27.57 -1.41 6.97
N LEU A 76 -27.76 -1.50 5.66
CA LEU A 76 -27.30 -0.53 4.65
C LEU A 76 -27.87 0.89 4.83
N LYS A 77 -29.06 1.02 5.46
CA LYS A 77 -29.72 2.32 5.72
C LYS A 77 -29.12 3.11 6.89
N ARG A 78 -28.29 2.51 7.75
CA ARG A 78 -27.62 3.21 8.85
C ARG A 78 -26.13 3.34 8.57
N ARG A 79 -25.61 4.56 8.71
CA ARG A 79 -24.18 4.85 8.62
C ARG A 79 -23.50 4.31 9.88
N ILE A 80 -22.70 3.26 9.71
CA ILE A 80 -21.97 2.61 10.80
C ILE A 80 -20.49 2.84 10.51
N ILE A 81 -19.89 3.74 11.27
CA ILE A 81 -18.50 4.19 11.08
C ILE A 81 -17.54 3.00 10.97
N SER A 82 -17.65 1.97 11.81
CA SER A 82 -16.77 0.79 11.74
C SER A 82 -16.88 0.01 10.43
N ARG A 83 -18.10 -0.19 9.92
CA ARG A 83 -18.35 -0.92 8.67
C ARG A 83 -17.90 -0.10 7.46
N ASP A 84 -18.26 1.17 7.43
CA ASP A 84 -17.98 2.05 6.28
C ASP A 84 -16.47 2.26 6.09
N HIS A 85 -15.69 2.35 7.17
CA HIS A 85 -14.23 2.49 7.08
C HIS A 85 -13.56 1.22 6.52
N LYS A 86 -14.04 0.02 6.90
CA LYS A 86 -13.55 -1.25 6.33
C LYS A 86 -13.85 -1.37 4.84
N VAL A 87 -15.08 -1.03 4.43
CA VAL A 87 -15.49 -1.04 3.02
C VAL A 87 -14.67 -0.04 2.20
N ILE A 88 -14.51 1.19 2.69
CA ILE A 88 -13.67 2.21 2.03
C ILE A 88 -12.23 1.71 1.90
N GLY A 89 -11.68 1.10 2.95
CA GLY A 89 -10.33 0.53 2.92
C GLY A 89 -10.16 -0.55 1.84
N ILE A 90 -11.12 -1.47 1.74
CA ILE A 90 -11.12 -2.53 0.71
C ILE A 90 -11.19 -1.91 -0.69
N VAL A 91 -12.13 -1.00 -0.94
CA VAL A 91 -12.32 -0.36 -2.26
C VAL A 91 -11.09 0.48 -2.64
N ALA A 92 -10.55 1.26 -1.71
CA ALA A 92 -9.35 2.06 -1.94
C ALA A 92 -8.14 1.18 -2.30
N LEU A 93 -8.02 -0.01 -1.71
CA LEU A 93 -6.96 -0.95 -2.03
C LEU A 93 -7.10 -1.52 -3.44
N PHE A 94 -8.32 -1.88 -3.87
CA PHE A 94 -8.57 -2.30 -5.25
C PHE A 94 -8.21 -1.20 -6.24
N ILE A 95 -8.70 0.03 -6.01
CA ILE A 95 -8.39 1.19 -6.86
C ILE A 95 -6.87 1.42 -6.93
N GLY A 96 -6.19 1.36 -5.77
CA GLY A 96 -4.73 1.49 -5.71
C GLY A 96 -4.00 0.39 -6.47
N GLY A 97 -4.49 -0.85 -6.41
CA GLY A 97 -3.93 -1.98 -7.17
C GLY A 97 -4.06 -1.80 -8.68
N PHE A 98 -5.25 -1.42 -9.17
CA PHE A 98 -5.47 -1.15 -10.59
C PHE A 98 -4.66 0.06 -11.08
N ALA A 99 -4.64 1.15 -10.31
CA ALA A 99 -3.83 2.32 -10.62
C ALA A 99 -2.34 1.98 -10.67
N GLY A 100 -1.85 1.20 -9.69
CA GLY A 100 -0.47 0.72 -9.66
C GLY A 100 -0.12 -0.11 -10.89
N ARG A 101 -1.01 -1.02 -11.31
CA ARG A 101 -0.84 -1.84 -12.51
C ARG A 101 -0.77 -0.98 -13.78
N ALA A 102 -1.68 -0.01 -13.92
CA ALA A 102 -1.73 0.90 -15.06
C ALA A 102 -0.47 1.79 -15.15
N ILE A 103 0.04 2.28 -14.02
CA ILE A 103 1.29 3.04 -13.96
C ILE A 103 2.47 2.14 -14.35
N LEU A 104 2.50 0.90 -13.83
CA LEU A 104 3.56 -0.06 -14.14
C LEU A 104 3.63 -0.36 -15.65
N ASP A 105 2.49 -0.47 -16.34
CA ASP A 105 2.46 -0.66 -17.80
C ASP A 105 3.00 0.55 -18.58
N LYS A 106 2.84 1.78 -18.06
CA LYS A 106 3.23 3.00 -18.80
C LYS A 106 4.67 3.44 -18.54
N ILE A 107 5.16 3.32 -17.30
CA ILE A 107 6.46 3.88 -16.89
C ILE A 107 7.38 2.86 -16.19
N GLY A 108 6.99 1.59 -16.16
CA GLY A 108 7.78 0.50 -15.58
C GLY A 108 7.85 0.51 -14.05
N ALA A 109 8.56 -0.48 -13.49
CA ALA A 109 8.68 -0.73 -12.06
C ALA A 109 9.38 0.41 -11.31
N ALA A 110 10.48 0.92 -11.86
CA ALA A 110 11.19 2.06 -11.26
C ALA A 110 10.29 3.31 -11.17
N GLY A 111 9.56 3.62 -12.25
CA GLY A 111 8.62 4.73 -12.30
C GLY A 111 7.46 4.54 -11.31
N ALA A 112 6.82 3.36 -11.31
CA ALA A 112 5.73 3.05 -10.40
C ALA A 112 6.14 3.16 -8.91
N LEU A 113 7.33 2.64 -8.55
CA LEU A 113 7.88 2.77 -7.20
C LEU A 113 8.27 4.22 -6.86
N GLY A 114 8.69 4.99 -7.86
CA GLY A 114 8.93 6.43 -7.74
C GLY A 114 7.66 7.19 -7.39
N VAL A 115 6.57 6.98 -8.14
CA VAL A 115 5.26 7.59 -7.87
C VAL A 115 4.76 7.22 -6.47
N GLY A 116 4.85 5.94 -6.09
CA GLY A 116 4.48 5.51 -4.73
C GLY A 116 5.32 6.17 -3.64
N THR A 117 6.60 6.43 -3.90
CA THR A 117 7.47 7.19 -2.98
C THR A 117 7.02 8.65 -2.88
N GLY A 118 6.70 9.30 -4.01
CA GLY A 118 6.21 10.67 -4.05
C GLY A 118 4.91 10.86 -3.28
N ILE A 119 3.93 9.97 -3.47
CA ILE A 119 2.66 10.00 -2.73
C ILE A 119 2.92 9.88 -1.22
N ARG A 120 3.77 8.95 -0.79
CA ARG A 120 4.12 8.80 0.63
C ARG A 120 4.83 10.03 1.19
N PHE A 121 5.69 10.69 0.40
CA PHE A 121 6.33 11.93 0.81
C PHE A 121 5.31 13.06 1.00
N LEU A 122 4.35 13.21 0.09
CA LEU A 122 3.25 14.18 0.24
C LEU A 122 2.40 13.90 1.50
N ILE A 123 2.10 12.63 1.78
CA ILE A 123 1.39 12.24 3.01
C ILE A 123 2.20 12.62 4.26
N SER A 124 3.52 12.40 4.26
CA SER A 124 4.39 12.79 5.37
C SER A 124 4.40 14.30 5.59
N LEU A 125 4.44 15.09 4.50
CA LEU A 125 4.35 16.55 4.59
C LEU A 125 2.98 16.99 5.11
N TRP A 126 1.90 16.36 4.64
CA TRP A 126 0.56 16.66 5.11
C TRP A 126 0.41 16.39 6.61
N TRP A 127 1.06 15.36 7.12
CA TRP A 127 1.06 15.02 8.54
C TRP A 127 1.62 16.14 9.44
N LEU A 128 2.53 16.99 8.94
CA LEU A 128 3.07 18.14 9.69
C LEU A 128 1.98 19.15 10.08
N PHE A 129 0.86 19.18 9.34
CA PHE A 129 -0.25 20.09 9.58
C PHE A 129 -1.41 19.44 10.35
N VAL A 130 -1.30 18.16 10.70
CA VAL A 130 -2.35 17.45 11.46
C VAL A 130 -2.20 17.78 12.95
N PRO A 131 -3.23 18.36 13.59
CA PRO A 131 -3.15 18.69 15.02
C PRO A 131 -3.02 17.44 15.86
N GLY A 132 -2.11 17.47 16.83
CA GLY A 132 -1.95 16.40 17.82
C GLY A 132 -3.21 16.23 18.67
N LYS A 133 -3.44 15.00 19.18
CA LYS A 133 -4.51 14.77 20.16
C LYS A 133 -4.28 15.65 21.38
N ALA A 134 -5.27 16.47 21.73
CA ALA A 134 -5.25 17.23 22.97
C ALA A 134 -5.06 16.26 24.14
N ALA A 135 -4.03 16.50 24.97
CA ALA A 135 -3.82 15.73 26.18
C ALA A 135 -5.05 15.89 27.08
N LYS A 136 -5.70 14.77 27.42
CA LYS A 136 -6.74 14.76 28.45
C LYS A 136 -6.06 15.18 29.76
N LYS A 137 -6.44 16.35 30.29
CA LYS A 137 -6.16 16.72 31.68
C LYS A 137 -6.89 15.74 32.62
#